data_AF-A0A2P5MZX1-F1
#
_entry.id   AF-A0A2P5MZX1-F1
#
_cell.length_a   1.000
_cell.length_b   1.000
_cell.length_c   1.000
_cell.angle_alpha   90.00
_cell.angle_beta   90.00
_cell.angle_gamma   90.00
#
_symmetry.space_group_name_H-M   'P 1'
#
loop_
_entity.id
_entity.type
_entity.pdbx_description
1 polymer ?
#
loop_
_entity_poly.entity_id
_entity_poly.type
_entity_poly.pdbx_seq_one_letter_code
_entity_poly.pdbx_strand_id
1 'polypeptide(L)'
;MNNRHLLTLVASLSMALILTACSDDKPAETKAQTQTQQHNPFDHSHDEVVTDVVKHQFEHEFADQCVARETAGSVNPDVDKKRVAADCMCIAQYLMKDLSADEARKFLKERQNAQSLRIKFDAAAYFCLQAKQQPKSPQIFNRR
;
A
#
# COMPACT_ATOMS: atom_id res chain seq x y z
N MET A 1 -39.44 -29.93 -21.47
CA MET A 1 -38.85 -28.99 -20.49
C MET A 1 -37.83 -28.12 -21.22
N ASN A 2 -38.05 -26.80 -21.24
CA ASN A 2 -37.35 -25.86 -22.13
C ASN A 2 -35.87 -25.68 -21.76
N ASN A 3 -34.96 -25.96 -22.71
CA ASN A 3 -33.51 -25.73 -22.60
C ASN A 3 -33.13 -24.28 -22.23
N ARG A 4 -34.00 -23.30 -22.52
CA ARG A 4 -33.78 -21.89 -22.16
C ARG A 4 -33.79 -21.65 -20.65
N HIS A 5 -34.60 -22.39 -19.88
CA HIS A 5 -34.64 -22.26 -18.41
C HIS A 5 -33.47 -23.00 -17.73
N LEU A 6 -32.98 -24.08 -18.35
CA LEU A 6 -31.81 -24.80 -17.88
C LEU A 6 -30.54 -23.94 -18.02
N LEU A 7 -30.38 -23.24 -19.15
CA LEU A 7 -29.27 -22.33 -19.39
C LEU A 7 -29.25 -21.12 -18.44
N THR A 8 -30.42 -20.57 -18.10
CA THR A 8 -30.51 -19.44 -17.15
C THR A 8 -30.16 -19.85 -15.71
N LEU A 9 -30.50 -21.07 -15.29
CA LEU A 9 -30.17 -21.60 -13.96
C LEU A 9 -28.67 -21.90 -13.79
N VAL A 10 -28.00 -22.38 -14.84
CA VAL A 10 -26.56 -22.65 -14.81
C VAL A 10 -25.75 -21.34 -14.80
N ALA A 11 -26.23 -20.31 -15.51
CA ALA A 11 -25.57 -19.01 -15.54
C ALA A 11 -25.62 -18.28 -14.17
N SER A 12 -26.73 -18.36 -13.42
CA SER A 12 -26.84 -17.71 -12.11
C SER A 12 -26.01 -18.38 -11.02
N LEU A 13 -25.84 -19.71 -11.08
CA LEU A 13 -25.03 -20.46 -10.11
C LEU A 13 -23.51 -20.19 -10.28
N SER A 14 -23.08 -19.87 -11.50
CA SER A 14 -21.67 -19.60 -11.81
C SER A 14 -21.18 -18.26 -11.24
N MET A 15 -22.07 -17.27 -11.08
CA MET A 15 -21.69 -15.93 -10.60
C MET A 15 -21.38 -15.89 -9.09
N ALA A 16 -21.99 -16.80 -8.30
CA ALA A 16 -21.82 -16.82 -6.85
C ALA A 16 -20.47 -17.42 -6.40
N LEU A 17 -19.82 -18.23 -7.25
CA LEU A 17 -18.52 -18.86 -6.96
C LEU A 17 -17.32 -17.93 -7.18
N ILE A 18 -17.52 -16.78 -7.83
CA ILE A 18 -16.43 -15.82 -8.11
C ILE A 18 -16.20 -14.87 -6.93
N LEU A 19 -17.17 -14.72 -6.02
CA LEU A 19 -17.05 -13.80 -4.87
C LEU A 19 -16.19 -14.34 -3.72
N THR A 20 -15.86 -15.63 -3.70
CA THR A 20 -14.98 -16.24 -2.68
C THR A 20 -13.52 -16.36 -3.13
N ALA A 21 -13.17 -15.88 -4.33
CA ALA A 21 -11.83 -16.02 -4.92
C ALA A 21 -10.89 -14.79 -4.74
N CYS A 22 -11.27 -13.80 -3.91
CA CYS A 22 -10.43 -12.64 -3.57
C CYS A 22 -9.90 -12.65 -2.13
N SER A 23 -9.76 -13.83 -1.51
CA SER A 23 -8.90 -13.98 -0.33
C SER A 23 -7.71 -14.84 -0.73
N ASP A 24 -6.56 -14.19 -0.90
CA ASP A 24 -5.26 -14.81 -1.18
C ASP A 24 -4.78 -15.58 0.07
N ASP A 25 -5.51 -16.65 0.42
CA ASP A 25 -5.13 -17.62 1.43
C ASP A 25 -4.24 -18.67 0.75
N LYS A 26 -2.92 -18.51 0.90
CA LYS A 26 -1.97 -19.59 0.61
C LYS A 26 -2.26 -20.76 1.55
N PRO A 27 -2.40 -22.01 1.05
CA PRO A 27 -2.55 -23.15 1.93
C PRO A 27 -1.25 -23.38 2.72
N ALA A 28 -1.29 -23.10 4.02
CA ALA A 28 -0.22 -23.45 4.94
C ALA A 28 -0.27 -24.97 5.20
N GLU A 29 0.82 -25.66 4.87
CA GLU A 29 1.04 -27.04 5.26
C GLU A 29 0.91 -27.19 6.79
N THR A 30 0.07 -28.13 7.20
CA THR A 30 -0.18 -28.47 8.60
C THR A 30 1.08 -29.02 9.26
N LYS A 31 1.82 -28.17 9.98
CA LYS A 31 2.75 -28.63 11.03
C LYS A 31 2.12 -28.32 12.38
N ALA A 32 1.76 -29.40 13.08
CA ALA A 32 1.36 -29.35 14.48
C ALA A 32 2.50 -28.76 15.33
N GLN A 33 2.26 -27.64 16.01
CA GLN A 33 3.13 -27.12 17.06
C GLN A 33 2.30 -26.51 18.20
N THR A 34 2.29 -27.25 19.31
CA THR A 34 2.62 -26.84 20.68
C THR A 34 2.24 -25.42 21.14
N GLN A 35 1.46 -25.38 22.23
CA GLN A 35 1.14 -24.20 23.02
C GLN A 35 2.38 -23.40 23.43
N THR A 36 2.45 -22.11 23.07
CA THR A 36 3.04 -21.06 23.91
C THR A 36 2.60 -19.67 23.43
N GLN A 37 2.06 -18.91 24.39
CA GLN A 37 1.82 -17.46 24.42
C GLN A 37 0.78 -16.86 23.46
N GLN A 38 -0.23 -16.27 24.09
CA GLN A 38 -1.29 -15.48 23.52
C GLN A 38 -0.68 -14.21 22.90
N HIS A 39 -0.29 -14.26 21.62
CA HIS A 39 0.23 -13.11 20.88
C HIS A 39 -0.88 -12.07 20.74
N ASN A 40 -0.83 -11.03 21.58
CA ASN A 40 -1.73 -9.89 21.44
C ASN A 40 -1.24 -9.06 20.24
N PRO A 41 -2.04 -8.90 19.18
CA PRO A 41 -1.61 -8.18 17.98
C PRO A 41 -1.41 -6.66 18.21
N PHE A 42 -1.69 -6.18 19.43
CA PHE A 42 -1.49 -4.80 19.87
C PHE A 42 -0.35 -4.65 20.90
N ASP A 43 0.31 -5.76 21.27
CA ASP A 43 1.45 -5.72 22.20
C ASP A 43 2.75 -5.49 21.42
N HIS A 44 3.05 -4.21 21.17
CA HIS A 44 4.23 -3.75 20.44
C HIS A 44 5.51 -3.72 21.31
N SER A 45 5.46 -4.21 22.55
CA SER A 45 6.61 -4.16 23.47
C SER A 45 7.75 -5.10 23.08
N HIS A 46 7.50 -6.01 22.15
CA HIS A 46 8.45 -7.02 21.65
C HIS A 46 8.74 -6.90 20.16
N ASP A 47 8.28 -5.83 19.51
CA ASP A 47 8.52 -5.65 18.08
C ASP A 47 10.02 -5.44 17.81
N GLU A 48 10.55 -6.21 16.87
CA GLU A 48 11.94 -6.10 16.43
C GLU A 48 12.18 -4.67 15.89
N VAL A 49 13.16 -3.97 16.46
CA VAL A 49 13.47 -2.59 16.04
C VAL A 49 14.07 -2.63 14.64
N VAL A 50 13.43 -1.92 13.70
CA VAL A 50 13.96 -1.76 12.35
C VAL A 50 15.22 -0.90 12.39
N THR A 51 16.36 -1.51 12.06
CA THR A 51 17.65 -0.81 11.99
C THR A 51 17.63 0.32 10.96
N ASP A 52 18.44 1.35 11.17
CA ASP A 52 18.52 2.52 10.30
C ASP A 52 18.89 2.17 8.85
N VAL A 53 19.78 1.20 8.67
CA VAL A 53 20.15 0.68 7.34
C VAL A 53 18.94 0.11 6.60
N VAL A 54 18.07 -0.64 7.31
CA VAL A 54 16.86 -1.22 6.73
C VAL A 54 15.83 -0.11 6.42
N LYS A 55 15.74 0.92 7.26
CA LYS A 55 14.87 2.07 7.00
C LYS A 55 15.28 2.83 5.75
N HIS A 56 16.58 3.09 5.58
CA HIS A 56 17.09 3.74 4.37
C HIS A 56 16.91 2.89 3.12
N GLN A 57 17.13 1.57 3.22
CA GLN A 57 16.85 0.68 2.09
C GLN A 57 15.36 0.70 1.71
N PHE A 58 14.48 0.62 2.71
CA PHE A 58 13.04 0.75 2.50
C PHE A 58 12.69 2.10 1.85
N GLU A 59 13.25 3.20 2.34
CA GLU A 59 12.99 4.56 1.84
C GLU A 59 13.25 4.66 0.33
N HIS A 60 14.43 4.22 -0.11
CA HIS A 60 14.80 4.25 -1.53
C HIS A 60 13.96 3.30 -2.38
N GLU A 61 13.83 2.03 -1.97
CA GLU A 61 13.09 1.04 -2.76
C GLU A 61 11.60 1.38 -2.85
N PHE A 62 11.02 1.91 -1.78
CA PHE A 62 9.64 2.36 -1.76
C PHE A 62 9.41 3.52 -2.73
N ALA A 63 10.27 4.53 -2.69
CA ALA A 63 10.13 5.67 -3.57
C ALA A 63 10.34 5.32 -5.04
N ASP A 64 11.28 4.42 -5.35
CA ASP A 64 11.48 3.96 -6.73
C ASP A 64 10.24 3.23 -7.26
N GLN A 65 9.62 2.36 -6.46
CA GLN A 65 8.35 1.72 -6.82
C GLN A 65 7.21 2.74 -6.97
N CYS A 66 7.15 3.73 -6.09
CA CYS A 66 6.19 4.82 -6.18
C CYS A 66 6.35 5.60 -7.49
N VAL A 67 7.57 6.03 -7.82
CA VAL A 67 7.86 6.76 -9.06
C VAL A 67 7.51 5.92 -10.28
N ALA A 68 7.88 4.64 -10.30
CA ALA A 68 7.56 3.75 -11.40
C ALA A 68 6.05 3.63 -11.63
N ARG A 69 5.26 3.51 -10.55
CA ARG A 69 3.80 3.44 -10.62
C ARG A 69 3.19 4.74 -11.13
N GLU A 70 3.57 5.87 -10.57
CA GLU A 70 2.98 7.17 -10.92
C GLU A 70 3.37 7.64 -12.33
N THR A 71 4.54 7.21 -12.84
CA THR A 71 5.00 7.56 -14.20
C THR A 71 4.59 6.55 -15.27
N ALA A 72 4.04 5.39 -14.90
CA ALA A 72 3.68 4.31 -15.84
C ALA A 72 2.70 4.76 -16.95
N GLY A 73 1.85 5.76 -16.68
CA GLY A 73 0.91 6.34 -17.64
C GLY A 73 1.22 7.77 -18.07
N SER A 74 2.41 8.30 -17.76
CA SER A 74 2.75 9.69 -18.09
C SER A 74 3.01 9.87 -19.59
N VAL A 75 2.50 10.98 -20.14
CA VAL A 75 2.78 11.42 -21.52
C VAL A 75 4.18 12.04 -21.63
N ASN A 76 4.74 12.56 -20.54
CA ASN A 76 6.07 13.16 -20.49
C ASN A 76 6.86 12.67 -19.27
N PRO A 77 7.37 11.42 -19.33
CA PRO A 77 7.93 10.75 -18.17
C PRO A 77 9.16 11.45 -17.61
N ASP A 78 9.99 12.09 -18.43
CA ASP A 78 11.23 12.74 -17.95
C ASP A 78 10.96 13.97 -17.08
N VAL A 79 9.92 14.74 -17.41
CA VAL A 79 9.49 15.90 -16.62
C VAL A 79 8.75 15.46 -15.37
N ASP A 80 7.82 14.52 -15.52
CA ASP A 80 7.01 14.03 -14.40
C ASP A 80 7.85 13.27 -13.37
N LYS A 81 8.84 12.48 -13.81
CA LYS A 81 9.71 11.71 -12.91
C LYS A 81 10.39 12.59 -11.87
N LYS A 82 10.87 13.79 -12.25
CA LYS A 82 11.51 14.70 -11.30
C LYS A 82 10.54 15.22 -10.23
N ARG A 83 9.33 15.59 -10.64
CA ARG A 83 8.28 16.07 -9.72
C ARG A 83 7.82 14.95 -8.78
N VAL A 84 7.48 13.80 -9.37
CA VAL A 84 6.99 12.62 -8.67
C VAL A 84 8.05 12.06 -7.71
N ALA A 85 9.33 12.06 -8.09
CA ALA A 85 10.41 11.58 -7.22
C ALA A 85 10.49 12.34 -5.90
N ALA A 86 10.33 13.67 -5.92
CA ALA A 86 10.31 14.46 -4.70
C ALA A 86 9.11 14.12 -3.79
N ASP A 87 7.94 13.91 -4.39
CA ASP A 87 6.72 13.55 -3.65
C ASP A 87 6.82 12.12 -3.07
N CYS A 88 7.26 11.15 -3.88
CA CYS A 88 7.47 9.77 -3.46
C CYS A 88 8.55 9.65 -2.37
N MET A 89 9.60 10.46 -2.42
CA MET A 89 10.61 10.53 -1.36
C MET A 89 10.01 11.03 -0.04
N CYS A 90 9.24 12.12 -0.07
CA CYS A 90 8.56 12.61 1.13
C CYS A 90 7.65 11.53 1.75
N ILE A 91 6.92 10.80 0.91
CA ILE A 91 6.05 9.72 1.36
C ILE A 91 6.87 8.61 2.02
N ALA A 92 7.96 8.17 1.39
CA ALA A 92 8.84 7.13 1.93
C ALA A 92 9.42 7.52 3.31
N GLN A 93 9.85 8.77 3.44
CA GLN A 93 10.34 9.35 4.71
C GLN A 93 9.26 9.43 5.79
N TYR A 94 8.02 9.67 5.40
CA TYR A 94 6.89 9.62 6.33
C TYR A 94 6.66 8.19 6.82
N LEU A 95 6.68 7.22 5.91
CA LEU A 95 6.42 5.81 6.21
C LEU A 95 7.50 5.17 7.09
N MET A 96 8.78 5.53 6.92
CA MET A 96 9.88 4.97 7.72
C MET A 96 9.87 5.35 9.21
N LYS A 97 9.10 6.37 9.60
CA LYS A 97 8.98 6.82 11.01
C LYS A 97 8.38 5.73 11.88
N ASP A 98 7.28 5.15 11.41
CA ASP A 98 6.52 4.11 12.11
C ASP A 98 6.55 2.79 11.34
N LEU A 99 7.67 2.49 10.67
CA LEU A 99 7.84 1.24 9.92
C LEU A 99 8.11 0.08 10.88
N SER A 100 7.24 -0.93 10.87
CA SER A 100 7.46 -2.15 11.65
C SER A 100 8.42 -3.11 10.94
N ALA A 101 9.06 -4.01 11.70
CA ALA A 101 9.93 -5.03 11.11
C ALA A 101 9.18 -5.94 10.13
N ASP A 102 7.91 -6.25 10.39
CA ASP A 102 7.10 -7.05 9.49
C ASP A 102 6.74 -6.32 8.21
N GLU A 103 6.45 -5.02 8.27
CA GLU A 103 6.22 -4.20 7.08
C GLU A 103 7.49 -4.12 6.23
N ALA A 104 8.64 -3.84 6.85
CA ALA A 104 9.92 -3.80 6.17
C ALA A 104 10.27 -5.16 5.53
N ARG A 105 10.06 -6.26 6.26
CA ARG A 105 10.30 -7.64 5.79
C ARG A 105 9.42 -7.96 4.58
N LYS A 106 8.11 -7.73 4.70
CA LYS A 106 7.15 -7.98 3.62
C LYS A 106 7.48 -7.17 2.37
N PHE A 107 7.83 -5.89 2.55
CA PHE A 107 8.14 -5.02 1.43
C PHE A 107 9.49 -5.36 0.76
N LEU A 108 10.57 -5.44 1.54
CA LEU A 108 11.92 -5.59 1.00
C LEU A 108 12.23 -7.03 0.57
N LYS A 109 11.84 -8.03 1.36
CA LYS A 109 12.18 -9.45 1.11
C LYS A 109 11.09 -10.16 0.31
N GLU A 110 9.84 -9.99 0.70
CA GLU A 110 8.72 -10.73 0.08
C GLU A 110 8.14 -9.99 -1.14
N ARG A 111 8.57 -8.74 -1.38
CA ARG A 111 8.04 -7.87 -2.46
C ARG A 111 6.52 -7.71 -2.39
N GLN A 112 5.97 -7.76 -1.18
CA GLN A 112 4.55 -7.64 -0.90
C GLN A 112 4.23 -6.30 -0.21
N ASN A 113 3.21 -5.62 -0.72
CA ASN A 113 2.70 -4.41 -0.11
C ASN A 113 1.69 -4.79 0.99
N ALA A 114 2.13 -4.71 2.25
CA ALA A 114 1.26 -4.92 3.40
C ALA A 114 0.07 -3.94 3.37
N GLN A 115 -1.12 -4.37 3.81
CA GLN A 115 -2.30 -3.50 3.87
C GLN A 115 -2.07 -2.29 4.78
N SER A 116 -1.32 -2.48 5.87
CA SER A 116 -0.94 -1.39 6.77
C SER A 116 -0.11 -0.31 6.06
N LEU A 117 0.83 -0.69 5.19
CA LEU A 117 1.61 0.24 4.38
C LEU A 117 0.73 1.02 3.40
N ARG A 118 -0.31 0.39 2.83
CA ARG A 118 -1.29 1.09 1.97
C ARG A 118 -2.08 2.15 2.75
N ILE A 119 -2.55 1.82 3.94
CA ILE A 119 -3.28 2.79 4.79
C ILE A 119 -2.36 3.96 5.17
N LYS A 120 -1.12 3.67 5.58
CA LYS A 120 -0.13 4.70 5.90
C LYS A 120 0.25 5.55 4.69
N PHE A 121 0.23 4.99 3.49
CA PHE A 121 0.51 5.70 2.24
C PHE A 121 -0.51 6.83 2.01
N ASP A 122 -1.80 6.60 2.21
CA ASP A 122 -2.81 7.64 1.99
C ASP A 122 -2.63 8.84 2.94
N ALA A 123 -2.30 8.56 4.21
CA ALA A 123 -1.98 9.59 5.19
C ALA A 123 -0.69 10.36 4.82
N ALA A 124 0.34 9.63 4.39
CA ALA A 124 1.60 10.21 3.93
C ALA A 124 1.41 11.07 2.67
N ALA A 125 0.61 10.61 1.71
CA ALA A 125 0.29 11.32 0.48
C ALA A 125 -0.46 12.62 0.78
N TYR A 126 -1.43 12.58 1.70
CA TYR A 126 -2.09 13.79 2.20
C TYR A 126 -1.06 14.80 2.74
N PHE A 127 -0.17 14.35 3.63
CA PHE A 127 0.85 15.21 4.23
C PHE A 127 1.80 15.81 3.18
N CYS A 128 2.31 14.98 2.28
CA CYS A 128 3.35 15.37 1.31
C CYS A 128 2.82 16.19 0.13
N LEU A 129 1.59 15.93 -0.31
CA LEU A 129 1.00 16.57 -1.49
C LEU A 129 0.18 17.81 -1.12
N GLN A 130 -0.63 17.76 -0.05
CA GLN A 130 -1.53 18.87 0.27
C GLN A 130 -0.84 20.07 0.91
N ALA A 131 0.28 19.87 1.64
CA ALA A 131 1.06 20.98 2.17
C ALA A 131 1.53 21.96 1.06
N LYS A 132 1.65 21.48 -0.18
CA LYS A 132 2.03 22.28 -1.36
C LYS A 132 0.85 23.01 -2.03
N GLN A 133 -0.39 22.65 -1.70
CA GLN A 133 -1.61 23.21 -2.30
C GLN A 133 -2.37 24.15 -1.36
N GLN A 134 -1.68 24.85 -0.46
CA GLN A 134 -2.31 25.92 0.34
C GLN A 134 -3.12 26.82 -0.61
N PRO A 135 -4.45 26.92 -0.44
CA PRO A 135 -5.27 27.72 -1.33
C PRO A 135 -4.79 29.16 -1.22
N LYS A 136 -4.32 29.71 -2.35
CA LYS A 136 -3.99 31.14 -2.41
C LYS A 136 -5.25 31.88 -1.99
N SER A 137 -5.16 32.70 -0.94
CA SER A 137 -6.29 33.51 -0.52
C SER A 137 -6.79 34.30 -1.73
N PRO A 138 -8.11 34.32 -1.98
CA PRO A 138 -8.62 35.07 -3.12
C PRO A 138 -8.23 36.53 -2.93
N GLN A 139 -7.43 37.07 -3.85
CA GLN A 139 -7.09 38.48 -3.88
C GLN A 139 -8.29 39.26 -4.42
N ILE A 140 -9.34 39.37 -3.60
CA ILE A 140 -10.58 40.07 -3.96
C ILE A 140 -10.33 41.59 -4.04
N PHE A 141 -9.24 42.08 -3.43
CA PHE A 141 -8.90 43.49 -3.42
C PHE A 141 -7.45 43.70 -3.88
N ASN A 142 -7.22 43.66 -5.20
CA ASN A 142 -6.06 44.37 -5.77
C ASN A 142 -6.31 45.87 -5.58
N ARG A 143 -5.70 46.44 -4.53
CA ARG A 143 -5.74 47.88 -4.26
C ARG A 143 -5.01 48.59 -5.40
N ARG A 144 -5.76 49.45 -6.11
CA ARG A 144 -5.28 50.40 -7.11
C ARG A 144 -4.31 51.40 -6.49
#